data_AF-A0A350NSL5-F1
#
_entry.id   AF-A0A350NSL5-F1
#
_cell.length_a   1.000
_cell.length_b   1.000
_cell.length_c   1.000
_cell.angle_alpha   90.00
_cell.angle_beta   90.00
_cell.angle_gamma   90.00
#
_symmetry.space_group_name_H-M   'P 1'
#
loop_
_entity.id
_entity.type
_entity.pdbx_description
1 polymer ?
#
loop_
_entity_poly.entity_id
_entity_poly.type
_entity_poly.pdbx_seq_one_letter_code
_entity_poly.pdbx_strand_id
1 'polypeptide(L)'
;DVGNRCIGAKVNGKLVPLDYKLVNGDIIEIVTSKQATGPSLDWLAFVQSSKAKSKIRQWFREERRDEDLAHGRELLEKELRKQGLEVSENLKQDKLLEGAKRLGFLEAEDLVVAVGSGKVSAGMAVGRIIGDRETVQQPIGEEEKEIRQTSDGLHGIRVQGVSNLLVRLSRCCSPLPGDEIVGYVTRGRGVSIHRKDCPNLTQENPGNERYVEVEWDAVSAGSYPVDVDIEAVDRTGLLADVVNALAEIKAPLMRVNAQTGRSRLAHVSLTVEVNHIEHLNNILKRIRRVDGVLQAYRGGGG
;
A
#
# COMPACT_ATOMS: atom_id res chain seq x y z
N ASP A 1 3.02 16.92 29.16
CA ASP A 1 3.02 16.85 30.64
C ASP A 1 1.70 17.22 31.29
N VAL A 2 1.24 18.49 31.30
CA VAL A 2 -0.02 18.87 31.98
C VAL A 2 -1.23 18.07 31.47
N GLY A 3 -1.37 17.92 30.15
CA GLY A 3 -2.47 17.14 29.54
C GLY A 3 -2.43 15.66 29.89
N ASN A 4 -1.24 15.05 29.97
CA ASN A 4 -1.09 13.63 30.31
C ASN A 4 -1.45 13.36 31.79
N ARG A 5 -1.39 14.40 32.63
CA ARG A 5 -1.71 14.31 34.05
C ARG A 5 -3.09 14.85 34.38
N CYS A 6 -3.86 15.26 33.38
CA CYS A 6 -5.18 15.86 33.55
C CYS A 6 -6.18 14.79 34.02
N ILE A 7 -6.88 15.08 35.11
CA ILE A 7 -7.96 14.24 35.64
C ILE A 7 -9.33 14.95 35.58
N GLY A 8 -9.34 16.27 35.33
CA GLY A 8 -10.57 17.06 35.24
C GLY A 8 -10.29 18.53 34.96
N ALA A 9 -11.35 19.29 34.73
CA ALA A 9 -11.28 20.72 34.51
C ALA A 9 -12.35 21.47 35.32
N LYS A 10 -12.06 22.70 35.70
CA LYS A 10 -13.05 23.67 36.19
C LYS A 10 -13.11 24.86 35.25
N VAL A 11 -14.32 25.35 35.02
CA VAL A 11 -14.57 26.58 34.26
C VAL A 11 -15.34 27.53 35.16
N ASN A 12 -14.81 28.74 35.35
CA ASN A 12 -15.38 29.77 36.23
C ASN A 12 -15.68 29.25 37.66
N GLY A 13 -14.75 28.47 38.21
CA GLY A 13 -14.83 27.89 39.55
C GLY A 13 -15.70 26.63 39.69
N LYS A 14 -16.41 26.18 38.65
CA LYS A 14 -17.27 24.99 38.67
C LYS A 14 -16.63 23.83 37.93
N LEU A 15 -16.77 22.61 38.45
CA LEU A 15 -16.31 21.39 37.77
C LEU A 15 -17.14 21.16 36.50
N VAL A 16 -16.46 20.87 35.39
CA VAL A 16 -17.07 20.58 34.10
C VAL A 16 -16.51 19.27 33.54
N PRO A 17 -17.28 18.55 32.71
CA PRO A 17 -16.76 17.38 32.00
C PRO A 17 -15.70 17.81 30.97
N LEU A 18 -14.80 16.88 30.62
CA LEU A 18 -13.66 17.15 29.73
C LEU A 18 -14.05 17.43 28.27
N ASP A 19 -15.27 17.08 27.87
CA ASP A 19 -15.84 17.34 26.55
C ASP A 19 -16.57 18.69 26.45
N TYR A 20 -16.56 19.49 27.54
CA TYR A 20 -17.13 20.84 27.55
C TYR A 20 -16.49 21.71 26.47
N LYS A 21 -17.33 22.37 25.65
CA LYS A 21 -16.88 23.28 24.60
C LYS A 21 -16.62 24.66 25.20
N LEU A 22 -15.34 25.04 25.21
CA LEU A 22 -14.87 26.33 25.71
C LEU A 22 -15.47 27.50 24.93
N VAL A 23 -15.84 28.56 25.65
CA VAL A 23 -16.32 29.82 25.08
C VAL A 23 -15.32 30.94 25.39
N ASN A 24 -15.25 31.94 24.51
CA ASN A 24 -14.39 33.10 24.74
C ASN A 24 -14.80 33.81 26.05
N GLY A 25 -13.82 34.06 26.92
CA GLY A 25 -14.01 34.66 28.23
C GLY A 25 -14.05 33.66 29.40
N ASP A 26 -14.03 32.36 29.12
CA ASP A 26 -13.94 31.33 30.17
C ASP A 26 -12.59 31.34 30.89
N ILE A 27 -12.61 31.34 32.22
CA ILE A 27 -11.43 31.10 33.05
C ILE A 27 -11.34 29.60 33.36
N ILE A 28 -10.26 28.96 32.91
CA ILE A 28 -10.09 27.51 32.96
C ILE A 28 -9.02 27.15 34.00
N GLU A 29 -9.36 26.23 34.90
CA GLU A 29 -8.42 25.57 35.79
C GLU A 29 -8.34 24.09 35.45
N ILE A 30 -7.13 23.58 35.17
CA ILE A 30 -6.92 22.15 34.89
C ILE A 30 -6.53 21.45 36.18
N VAL A 31 -7.29 20.41 36.55
CA VAL A 31 -6.99 19.57 37.70
C VAL A 31 -6.05 18.45 37.25
N THR A 32 -4.83 18.43 37.79
CA THR A 32 -3.82 17.41 37.47
C THR A 32 -3.49 16.52 38.67
N SER A 33 -3.18 15.24 38.44
CA SER A 33 -2.70 14.32 39.48
C SER A 33 -1.30 13.79 39.16
N LYS A 34 -0.50 13.56 40.22
CA LYS A 34 0.79 12.91 40.06
C LYS A 34 0.67 11.43 39.72
N GLN A 35 -0.42 10.77 40.14
CA GLN A 35 -0.75 9.36 39.91
C GLN A 35 -1.68 9.15 38.72
N ALA A 36 -1.91 10.18 37.90
CA ALA A 36 -2.72 10.04 36.69
C ALA A 36 -2.11 8.97 35.77
N THR A 37 -2.93 8.02 35.34
CA THR A 37 -2.55 6.92 34.45
C THR A 37 -2.35 7.35 33.00
N GLY A 38 -2.59 8.62 32.67
CA GLY A 38 -2.49 9.14 31.31
C GLY A 38 -3.86 9.43 30.67
N PRO A 39 -3.86 9.92 29.42
CA PRO A 39 -5.08 10.10 28.62
C PRO A 39 -5.76 8.76 28.31
N SER A 40 -7.10 8.77 28.17
CA SER A 40 -7.89 7.64 27.64
C SER A 40 -8.02 7.73 26.11
N LEU A 41 -8.23 6.60 25.42
CA LEU A 41 -8.55 6.56 23.98
C LEU A 41 -9.84 7.33 23.66
N ASP A 42 -10.79 7.36 24.61
CA ASP A 42 -12.07 8.07 24.47
C ASP A 42 -11.87 9.58 24.25
N TRP A 43 -10.73 10.12 24.68
CA TRP A 43 -10.41 11.53 24.48
C TRP A 43 -10.32 11.90 23.00
N LEU A 44 -9.98 10.94 22.13
CA LEU A 44 -9.92 11.19 20.69
C LEU A 44 -11.29 11.51 20.08
N ALA A 45 -12.39 11.13 20.74
CA ALA A 45 -13.74 11.41 20.27
C ALA A 45 -14.13 12.89 20.45
N PHE A 46 -13.70 13.54 21.54
CA PHE A 46 -14.12 14.90 21.87
C PHE A 46 -13.02 15.97 21.72
N VAL A 47 -11.74 15.59 21.70
CA VAL A 47 -10.64 16.54 21.50
C VAL A 47 -10.73 17.15 20.10
N GLN A 48 -10.64 18.48 19.99
CA GLN A 48 -10.75 19.17 18.70
C GLN A 48 -9.40 19.49 18.06
N SER A 49 -8.41 19.95 18.83
CA SER A 49 -7.15 20.42 18.28
C SER A 49 -6.28 19.29 17.73
N SER A 50 -5.78 19.46 16.50
CA SER A 50 -4.90 18.50 15.82
C SER A 50 -3.64 18.19 16.63
N LYS A 51 -3.05 19.22 17.27
CA LYS A 51 -1.89 19.09 18.15
C LYS A 51 -2.15 18.18 19.35
N ALA A 52 -3.31 18.32 20.01
CA ALA A 52 -3.66 17.46 21.14
C ALA A 52 -3.98 16.02 20.69
N LYS A 53 -4.73 15.83 19.60
CA LYS A 53 -4.96 14.49 19.01
C LYS A 53 -3.64 13.77 18.71
N SER A 54 -2.69 14.47 18.09
CA SER A 54 -1.36 13.91 17.78
C SER A 54 -0.61 13.49 19.05
N LYS A 55 -0.64 14.33 20.10
CA LYS A 55 0.04 14.04 21.37
C LYS A 55 -0.60 12.89 22.15
N ILE A 56 -1.92 12.78 22.16
CA ILE A 56 -2.62 11.63 22.78
C ILE A 56 -2.24 10.34 22.04
N ARG A 57 -2.29 10.35 20.71
CA ARG A 57 -1.83 9.20 19.90
C ARG A 57 -0.35 8.87 20.13
N GLN A 58 0.49 9.88 20.36
CA GLN A 58 1.90 9.69 20.68
C GLN A 58 2.08 9.00 22.03
N TRP A 59 1.37 9.45 23.05
CA TRP A 59 1.43 8.87 24.39
C TRP A 59 1.05 7.38 24.39
N PHE A 60 -0.03 7.00 23.70
CA PHE A 60 -0.41 5.59 23.56
C PHE A 60 0.60 4.74 22.78
N ARG A 61 1.36 5.33 21.84
CA ARG A 61 2.45 4.61 21.16
C ARG A 61 3.66 4.40 22.08
N GLU A 62 3.86 5.29 23.05
CA GLU A 62 4.94 5.19 24.03
C GLU A 62 4.58 4.19 25.15
N GLU A 63 3.31 4.16 25.60
CA GLU A 63 2.83 3.21 26.61
C GLU A 63 2.85 1.76 26.10
N ARG A 64 2.52 1.55 24.81
CA ARG A 64 2.52 0.22 24.19
C ARG A 64 3.89 -0.19 23.68
N ARG A 65 4.95 0.55 24.02
CA ARG A 65 6.29 0.29 23.51
C ARG A 65 6.77 -1.12 23.84
N ASP A 66 6.49 -1.63 25.05
CA ASP A 66 6.90 -2.98 25.45
C ASP A 66 6.10 -4.06 24.70
N GLU A 67 4.80 -3.85 24.47
CA GLU A 67 3.95 -4.72 23.64
C GLU A 67 4.44 -4.74 22.18
N ASP A 68 4.71 -3.55 21.63
CA ASP A 68 5.22 -3.37 20.27
C ASP A 68 6.64 -3.95 20.13
N LEU A 69 7.45 -3.90 21.17
CA LEU A 69 8.78 -4.51 21.16
C LEU A 69 8.68 -6.04 21.10
N ALA A 70 7.82 -6.64 21.92
CA ALA A 70 7.57 -8.09 21.91
C ALA A 70 6.97 -8.54 20.56
N HIS A 71 5.94 -7.84 20.09
CA HIS A 71 5.27 -8.15 18.83
C HIS A 71 6.19 -7.93 17.62
N GLY A 72 7.01 -6.88 17.65
CA GLY A 72 8.00 -6.59 16.62
C GLY A 72 9.04 -7.70 16.47
N ARG A 73 9.52 -8.26 17.58
CA ARG A 73 10.42 -9.43 17.55
C ARG A 73 9.75 -10.63 16.91
N GLU A 74 8.54 -10.97 17.32
CA GLU A 74 7.78 -12.09 16.75
C GLU A 74 7.60 -11.97 15.23
N LEU A 75 7.26 -10.77 14.75
CA LEU A 75 7.07 -10.50 13.33
C LEU A 75 8.38 -10.63 12.54
N LEU A 76 9.51 -10.16 13.09
CA LEU A 76 10.82 -10.33 12.47
C LEU A 76 11.25 -11.79 12.40
N GLU A 77 11.05 -12.56 13.48
CA GLU A 77 11.35 -14.00 13.50
C GLU A 77 10.55 -14.75 12.45
N LYS A 78 9.25 -14.46 12.35
CA LYS A 78 8.36 -15.11 11.39
C LYS A 78 8.78 -14.84 9.95
N GLU A 79 9.17 -13.59 9.66
CA GLU A 79 9.61 -13.19 8.33
C GLU A 79 10.97 -13.80 7.97
N LEU A 80 11.92 -13.85 8.91
CA LEU A 80 13.21 -14.53 8.71
C LEU A 80 13.03 -16.02 8.40
N ARG A 81 12.19 -16.73 9.19
CA ARG A 81 11.86 -18.13 8.93
C ARG A 81 11.20 -18.34 7.57
N LYS A 82 10.31 -17.44 7.16
CA LYS A 82 9.65 -17.48 5.85
C LYS A 82 10.65 -17.35 4.70
N GLN A 83 11.71 -16.58 4.87
CA GLN A 83 12.79 -16.40 3.89
C GLN A 83 13.89 -17.47 4.00
N GLY A 84 13.73 -18.48 4.87
CA GLY A 84 14.73 -19.55 5.07
C GLY A 84 15.99 -19.10 5.80
N LEU A 85 15.96 -17.94 6.46
CA LEU A 85 17.10 -17.35 7.15
C LEU A 85 17.13 -17.75 8.62
N GLU A 86 18.33 -17.95 9.16
CA GLU A 86 18.48 -18.30 10.57
C GLU A 86 18.18 -17.09 11.47
N VAL A 87 17.26 -17.27 12.42
CA VAL A 87 16.85 -16.23 13.37
C VAL A 87 17.99 -15.80 14.28
N SER A 88 18.78 -16.77 14.78
CA SER A 88 19.83 -16.51 15.78
C SER A 88 20.99 -15.66 15.22
N GLU A 89 21.25 -15.78 13.92
CA GLU A 89 22.30 -15.02 13.25
C GLU A 89 21.84 -13.63 12.83
N ASN A 90 20.58 -13.48 12.42
CA ASN A 90 20.06 -12.25 11.83
C ASN A 90 19.40 -11.29 12.83
N LEU A 91 18.96 -11.77 13.99
CA LEU A 91 18.50 -10.92 15.12
C LEU A 91 19.62 -10.56 16.11
N LYS A 92 20.90 -10.71 15.73
CA LYS A 92 22.01 -10.19 16.53
C LYS A 92 21.94 -8.66 16.61
N GLN A 93 22.29 -8.12 17.78
CA GLN A 93 22.21 -6.69 18.07
C GLN A 93 22.93 -5.84 17.02
N ASP A 94 24.08 -6.29 16.52
CA ASP A 94 24.88 -5.57 15.53
C ASP A 94 24.18 -5.46 14.16
N LYS A 95 23.60 -6.57 13.67
CA LYS A 95 22.85 -6.60 12.40
C LYS A 95 21.54 -5.81 12.49
N LEU A 96 20.85 -5.90 13.64
CA LEU A 96 19.67 -5.09 13.92
C LEU A 96 19.99 -3.59 13.94
N LEU A 97 21.10 -3.21 14.57
CA LEU A 97 21.54 -1.81 14.63
C LEU A 97 21.93 -1.30 13.24
N GLU A 98 22.56 -2.12 12.41
CA GLU A 98 22.90 -1.76 11.04
C GLU A 98 21.63 -1.57 10.18
N GLY A 99 20.67 -2.49 10.26
CA GLY A 99 19.37 -2.37 9.61
C GLY A 99 18.58 -1.15 10.09
N ALA A 100 18.63 -0.86 11.39
CA ALA A 100 18.01 0.31 12.01
C ALA A 100 18.57 1.61 11.45
N LYS A 101 19.91 1.75 11.41
CA LYS A 101 20.59 2.92 10.85
C LYS A 101 20.24 3.16 9.38
N ARG A 102 20.15 2.09 8.57
CA ARG A 102 19.75 2.19 7.15
C ARG A 102 18.33 2.71 6.94
N LEU A 103 17.47 2.57 7.95
CA LEU A 103 16.09 3.07 7.97
C LEU A 103 15.95 4.40 8.73
N GLY A 104 17.06 4.99 9.18
CA GLY A 104 17.07 6.27 9.89
C GLY A 104 16.75 6.17 11.38
N PHE A 105 16.79 4.97 11.97
CA PHE A 105 16.66 4.77 13.42
C PHE A 105 18.03 4.85 14.10
N LEU A 106 18.04 5.37 15.33
CA LEU A 106 19.26 5.53 16.13
C LEU A 106 19.62 4.23 16.88
N GLU A 107 18.60 3.49 17.31
CA GLU A 107 18.74 2.27 18.11
C GLU A 107 18.07 1.06 17.45
N ALA A 108 18.61 -0.12 17.73
CA ALA A 108 18.05 -1.39 17.24
C ALA A 108 16.63 -1.62 17.74
N GLU A 109 16.34 -1.29 19.00
CA GLU A 109 15.01 -1.46 19.60
C GLU A 109 13.96 -0.56 18.97
N ASP A 110 14.34 0.65 18.52
CA ASP A 110 13.42 1.55 17.82
C ASP A 110 12.91 0.96 16.51
N LEU A 111 13.78 0.25 15.77
CA LEU A 111 13.36 -0.49 14.59
C LEU A 111 12.36 -1.60 14.96
N VAL A 112 12.63 -2.35 16.03
CA VAL A 112 11.75 -3.44 16.48
C VAL A 112 10.38 -2.90 16.90
N VAL A 113 10.34 -1.82 17.68
CA VAL A 113 9.08 -1.14 18.07
C VAL A 113 8.37 -0.57 16.84
N ALA A 114 9.12 -0.03 15.87
CA ALA A 114 8.54 0.43 14.61
C ALA A 114 7.91 -0.72 13.80
N VAL A 115 8.46 -1.93 13.89
CA VAL A 115 7.87 -3.13 13.29
C VAL A 115 6.62 -3.57 14.04
N GLY A 116 6.65 -3.66 15.37
CA GLY A 116 5.48 -4.07 16.16
C GLY A 116 4.31 -3.09 16.09
N SER A 117 4.61 -1.79 16.06
CA SER A 117 3.59 -0.74 15.87
C SER A 117 3.09 -0.61 14.43
N GLY A 118 3.67 -1.37 13.48
CA GLY A 118 3.28 -1.37 12.06
C GLY A 118 3.74 -0.14 11.27
N LYS A 119 4.66 0.68 11.79
CA LYS A 119 5.31 1.79 11.06
C LYS A 119 6.27 1.30 9.99
N VAL A 120 6.93 0.16 10.23
CA VAL A 120 7.86 -0.49 9.31
C VAL A 120 7.39 -1.94 9.12
N SER A 121 7.29 -2.42 7.89
CA SER A 121 6.95 -3.83 7.66
C SER A 121 8.12 -4.75 8.04
N ALA A 122 7.84 -5.93 8.59
CA ALA A 122 8.88 -6.92 8.92
C ALA A 122 9.76 -7.29 7.71
N GLY A 123 9.19 -7.44 6.52
CA GLY A 123 9.95 -7.73 5.29
C GLY A 123 10.95 -6.63 4.91
N MET A 124 10.54 -5.36 5.01
CA MET A 124 11.44 -4.23 4.80
C MET A 124 12.55 -4.17 5.86
N ALA A 125 12.23 -4.44 7.13
CA ALA A 125 13.23 -4.49 8.19
C ALA A 125 14.23 -5.64 7.95
N VAL A 126 13.76 -6.86 7.63
CA VAL A 126 14.60 -8.03 7.32
C VAL A 126 15.52 -7.75 6.14
N GLY A 127 15.00 -7.20 5.03
CA GLY A 127 15.82 -6.85 3.86
C GLY A 127 16.93 -5.85 4.19
N ARG A 128 16.71 -4.94 5.14
CA ARG A 128 17.72 -3.98 5.60
C ARG A 128 18.70 -4.57 6.61
N ILE A 129 18.27 -5.55 7.41
CA ILE A 129 19.11 -6.29 8.36
C ILE A 129 20.11 -7.19 7.64
N ILE A 130 19.69 -7.89 6.59
CA ILE A 130 20.56 -8.82 5.83
C ILE A 130 21.47 -8.10 4.82
N GLY A 131 21.07 -6.90 4.35
CA GLY A 131 21.78 -6.18 3.30
C GLY A 131 21.73 -6.89 1.94
N ASP A 132 22.18 -6.19 0.89
CA ASP A 132 22.09 -6.64 -0.51
C ASP A 132 22.97 -7.88 -0.84
N ARG A 133 23.40 -8.70 0.14
CA ARG A 133 24.44 -9.72 -0.04
C ARG A 133 24.16 -11.14 0.41
N GLU A 134 23.01 -11.44 1.03
CA GLU A 134 22.70 -12.83 1.40
C GLU A 134 21.28 -13.25 1.00
N THR A 135 20.91 -13.00 -0.25
CA THR A 135 19.88 -13.83 -0.89
C THR A 135 20.51 -15.17 -1.22
N VAL A 136 20.48 -16.10 -0.25
CA VAL A 136 20.70 -17.52 -0.54
C VAL A 136 19.64 -17.92 -1.54
N GLN A 137 20.10 -18.26 -2.74
CA GLN A 137 19.31 -18.67 -3.88
C GLN A 137 18.40 -19.84 -3.49
N GLN A 138 17.10 -19.64 -3.57
CA GLN A 138 16.20 -20.69 -4.03
C GLN A 138 15.64 -20.26 -5.39
N PRO A 139 15.68 -21.14 -6.41
CA PRO A 139 15.26 -20.79 -7.75
C PRO A 139 13.74 -20.92 -7.83
N ILE A 140 13.02 -19.82 -7.70
CA ILE A 140 11.71 -19.67 -8.34
C ILE A 140 11.71 -18.27 -8.94
N GLY A 141 11.65 -18.23 -10.26
CA GLY A 141 11.78 -17.02 -11.04
C GLY A 141 10.69 -16.01 -10.72
N GLU A 142 11.09 -14.76 -10.63
CA GLU A 142 10.43 -13.59 -11.21
C GLU A 142 11.31 -12.38 -10.89
N GLU A 143 11.90 -11.79 -11.93
CA GLU A 143 12.69 -10.58 -11.81
C GLU A 143 11.80 -9.42 -11.33
N GLU A 144 11.89 -9.09 -10.04
CA GLU A 144 11.44 -7.81 -9.51
C GLU A 144 12.33 -6.70 -10.07
N LYS A 145 11.85 -6.03 -11.12
CA LYS A 145 12.30 -4.65 -11.37
C LYS A 145 11.74 -3.76 -10.27
N GLU A 146 12.60 -3.40 -9.32
CA GLU A 146 12.39 -2.29 -8.39
C GLU A 146 11.95 -1.03 -9.17
N ILE A 147 10.70 -0.62 -9.01
CA ILE A 147 10.34 0.79 -9.19
C ILE A 147 10.43 1.43 -7.81
N ARG A 148 11.63 1.90 -7.47
CA ARG A 148 11.84 2.86 -6.39
C ARG A 148 11.21 4.18 -6.81
N GLN A 149 10.09 4.58 -6.22
CA GLN A 149 9.67 5.98 -6.30
C GLN A 149 9.16 6.46 -4.94
N THR A 150 9.99 7.34 -4.37
CA THR A 150 9.69 8.21 -3.24
C THR A 150 8.58 9.20 -3.61
N SER A 151 7.88 9.63 -2.58
CA SER A 151 6.88 10.70 -2.59
C SER A 151 7.38 11.99 -3.24
N ASP A 152 6.98 12.21 -4.49
CA ASP A 152 6.55 13.51 -5.03
C ASP A 152 5.87 13.28 -6.40
N GLY A 153 4.56 13.55 -6.48
CA GLY A 153 3.84 13.85 -7.73
C GLY A 153 3.46 12.74 -8.73
N LEU A 154 3.97 11.51 -8.69
CA LEU A 154 4.09 10.71 -9.94
C LEU A 154 2.98 9.73 -10.36
N HIS A 155 1.82 9.66 -9.71
CA HIS A 155 0.72 8.83 -10.24
C HIS A 155 -0.50 9.63 -10.70
N GLY A 156 -0.49 10.95 -10.50
CA GLY A 156 -1.66 11.78 -10.75
C GLY A 156 -2.89 11.16 -10.09
N ILE A 157 -2.85 10.89 -8.79
CA ILE A 157 -3.99 10.39 -8.03
C ILE A 157 -4.18 11.28 -6.82
N ARG A 158 -5.33 11.92 -6.73
CA ARG A 158 -5.74 12.78 -5.64
C ARG A 158 -6.68 12.00 -4.72
N VAL A 159 -6.31 11.90 -3.45
CA VAL A 159 -7.18 11.34 -2.40
C VAL A 159 -7.98 12.48 -1.81
N GLN A 160 -9.32 12.40 -1.80
CA GLN A 160 -10.13 13.46 -1.22
C GLN A 160 -9.92 13.54 0.31
N GLY A 161 -9.57 14.73 0.81
CA GLY A 161 -9.54 15.04 2.25
C GLY A 161 -8.24 14.77 3.01
N VAL A 162 -7.21 14.15 2.42
CA VAL A 162 -5.92 13.88 3.09
C VAL A 162 -4.73 14.00 2.14
N SER A 163 -3.78 14.90 2.44
CA SER A 163 -2.48 14.99 1.77
C SER A 163 -1.45 14.04 2.39
N ASN A 164 -0.52 13.49 1.58
CA ASN A 164 0.62 12.66 2.02
C ASN A 164 0.30 11.21 2.45
N LEU A 165 -0.66 10.55 1.79
CA LEU A 165 -0.85 9.10 1.94
C LEU A 165 0.05 8.34 0.96
N LEU A 166 0.63 7.23 1.40
CA LEU A 166 1.29 6.29 0.50
C LEU A 166 0.21 5.62 -0.36
N VAL A 167 0.20 5.93 -1.65
CA VAL A 167 -0.76 5.41 -2.62
C VAL A 167 -0.04 4.49 -3.61
N ARG A 168 -0.65 3.35 -3.91
CA ARG A 168 -0.13 2.38 -4.87
C ARG A 168 -1.23 1.86 -5.80
N LEU A 169 -0.91 1.65 -7.06
CA LEU A 169 -1.81 0.95 -7.99
C LEU A 169 -1.82 -0.56 -7.67
N SER A 170 -3.00 -1.17 -7.65
CA SER A 170 -3.14 -2.59 -7.35
C SER A 170 -2.89 -3.45 -8.58
N ARG A 171 -2.12 -4.53 -8.43
CA ARG A 171 -1.83 -5.47 -9.54
C ARG A 171 -3.04 -6.30 -9.97
N CYS A 172 -3.98 -6.60 -9.08
CA CYS A 172 -5.14 -7.43 -9.40
C CYS A 172 -6.06 -6.89 -10.51
N CYS A 173 -6.12 -5.56 -10.68
CA CYS A 173 -6.95 -4.92 -11.72
C CYS A 173 -6.19 -3.84 -12.52
N SER A 174 -4.90 -3.63 -12.18
CA SER A 174 -3.93 -2.74 -12.82
C SER A 174 -4.49 -1.38 -13.25
N PRO A 175 -5.13 -0.58 -12.37
CA PRO A 175 -5.93 0.59 -12.76
C PRO A 175 -5.14 1.60 -13.61
N LEU A 176 -5.81 2.14 -14.64
CA LEU A 176 -5.24 3.10 -15.60
C LEU A 176 -5.90 4.47 -15.51
N PRO A 177 -5.20 5.55 -15.90
CA PRO A 177 -5.81 6.87 -16.06
C PRO A 177 -7.07 6.80 -16.94
N GLY A 178 -8.20 7.23 -16.38
CA GLY A 178 -9.53 7.17 -16.98
C GLY A 178 -10.42 6.02 -16.48
N ASP A 179 -9.87 5.04 -15.76
CA ASP A 179 -10.68 4.03 -15.07
C ASP A 179 -11.40 4.66 -13.86
N GLU A 180 -12.63 4.22 -13.58
CA GLU A 180 -13.27 4.52 -12.30
C GLU A 180 -12.55 3.78 -11.16
N ILE A 181 -11.90 4.53 -10.29
CA ILE A 181 -11.06 4.00 -9.22
C ILE A 181 -11.66 4.22 -7.82
N VAL A 182 -11.24 3.36 -6.90
CA VAL A 182 -11.53 3.47 -5.46
C VAL A 182 -10.26 3.15 -4.68
N GLY A 183 -10.04 3.87 -3.59
CA GLY A 183 -8.94 3.62 -2.65
C GLY A 183 -9.40 2.64 -1.57
N TYR A 184 -8.58 1.63 -1.29
CA TYR A 184 -8.81 0.70 -0.19
C TYR A 184 -7.69 0.84 0.84
N VAL A 185 -8.04 1.13 2.09
CA VAL A 185 -7.07 1.25 3.18
C VAL A 185 -6.58 -0.14 3.59
N THR A 186 -5.34 -0.45 3.23
CA THR A 186 -4.70 -1.70 3.62
C THR A 186 -4.14 -1.62 5.05
N ARG A 187 -4.03 -2.76 5.74
CA ARG A 187 -3.33 -2.85 7.02
C ARG A 187 -1.82 -2.64 6.80
N GLY A 188 -1.35 -1.40 6.91
CA GLY A 188 0.08 -1.05 6.94
C GLY A 188 0.79 -0.87 5.59
N ARG A 189 0.11 -1.04 4.45
CA ARG A 189 0.71 -0.82 3.10
C ARG A 189 0.17 0.44 2.41
N GLY A 190 -0.43 1.35 3.17
CA GLY A 190 -1.07 2.56 2.65
C GLY A 190 -2.40 2.29 1.96
N VAL A 191 -2.74 3.14 0.98
CA VAL A 191 -3.97 3.03 0.19
C VAL A 191 -3.67 2.31 -1.12
N SER A 192 -4.34 1.17 -1.33
CA SER A 192 -4.28 0.43 -2.59
C SER A 192 -5.39 0.95 -3.52
N ILE A 193 -5.05 1.34 -4.73
CA ILE A 193 -6.00 1.84 -5.72
C ILE A 193 -6.47 0.67 -6.56
N HIS A 194 -7.78 0.50 -6.62
CA HIS A 194 -8.44 -0.55 -7.39
C HIS A 194 -9.43 0.10 -8.34
N ARG A 195 -9.82 -0.62 -9.39
CA ARG A 195 -11.03 -0.29 -10.14
C ARG A 195 -12.26 -0.57 -9.28
N LYS A 196 -13.32 0.23 -9.44
CA LYS A 196 -14.58 0.03 -8.70
C LYS A 196 -15.20 -1.35 -8.95
N ASP A 197 -15.00 -1.92 -10.13
CA ASP A 197 -15.51 -3.23 -10.54
C ASP A 197 -14.54 -4.39 -10.25
N CYS A 198 -13.50 -4.17 -9.42
CA CYS A 198 -12.52 -5.20 -9.11
C CYS A 198 -13.15 -6.35 -8.28
N PRO A 199 -13.12 -7.60 -8.77
CA PRO A 199 -13.76 -8.73 -8.08
C PRO A 199 -13.15 -9.00 -6.70
N ASN A 200 -11.84 -8.76 -6.55
CA ASN A 200 -11.11 -8.94 -5.29
C ASN A 200 -11.53 -7.93 -4.21
N LEU A 201 -12.13 -6.79 -4.57
CA LEU A 201 -12.70 -5.87 -3.58
C LEU A 201 -14.05 -6.37 -3.05
N THR A 202 -14.86 -6.98 -3.91
CA THR A 202 -16.18 -7.53 -3.55
C THR A 202 -16.09 -8.75 -2.66
N GLN A 203 -15.05 -9.56 -2.81
CA GLN A 203 -14.86 -10.77 -1.99
C GLN A 203 -14.30 -10.47 -0.58
N GLU A 204 -13.62 -9.33 -0.38
CA GLU A 204 -12.93 -9.04 0.88
C GLU A 204 -13.79 -8.36 1.97
N ASN A 205 -14.97 -7.77 1.70
CA ASN A 205 -15.80 -7.20 2.78
C ASN A 205 -17.25 -6.82 2.40
N PRO A 206 -18.27 -7.31 3.16
CA PRO A 206 -19.62 -6.74 3.21
C PRO A 206 -19.76 -5.51 4.16
N GLY A 207 -18.66 -5.06 4.79
CA GLY A 207 -18.64 -3.99 5.79
C GLY A 207 -17.91 -2.73 5.30
N ASN A 208 -18.66 -1.65 5.11
CA ASN A 208 -18.34 -0.46 4.32
C ASN A 208 -17.35 0.56 4.95
N GLU A 209 -16.33 0.15 5.73
CA GLU A 209 -15.55 1.10 6.56
C GLU A 209 -14.12 1.42 6.09
N ARG A 210 -13.64 0.90 4.95
CA ARG A 210 -12.23 1.06 4.51
C ARG A 210 -12.04 1.60 3.10
N TYR A 211 -13.09 2.12 2.49
CA TYR A 211 -13.01 2.78 1.20
C TYR A 211 -12.69 4.26 1.37
N VAL A 212 -11.86 4.78 0.47
CA VAL A 212 -11.52 6.19 0.38
C VAL A 212 -11.76 6.63 -1.06
N GLU A 213 -12.40 7.78 -1.21
CA GLU A 213 -12.60 8.40 -2.52
C GLU A 213 -11.28 8.92 -3.07
N VAL A 214 -10.98 8.50 -4.29
CA VAL A 214 -9.75 8.81 -5.02
C VAL A 214 -10.11 9.15 -6.46
N GLU A 215 -9.41 10.13 -7.01
CA GLU A 215 -9.61 10.60 -8.38
C GLU A 215 -8.27 10.67 -9.10
N TRP A 216 -8.28 10.50 -10.42
CA TRP A 216 -7.10 10.79 -11.24
C TRP A 216 -6.89 12.31 -11.33
N ASP A 217 -5.67 12.75 -11.09
CA ASP A 217 -5.18 14.10 -11.34
C ASP A 217 -4.86 14.25 -12.83
N ALA A 218 -5.21 15.39 -13.41
CA ALA A 218 -5.22 15.61 -14.87
C ALA A 218 -3.82 15.59 -15.54
N VAL A 219 -2.75 15.40 -14.78
CA VAL A 219 -1.35 15.54 -15.23
C VAL A 219 -0.55 14.27 -14.95
N SER A 220 -1.08 13.09 -15.29
CA SER A 220 -0.30 11.84 -15.25
C SER A 220 0.29 11.56 -16.64
N ALA A 221 1.50 12.04 -16.90
CA ALA A 221 2.30 11.59 -18.04
C ALA A 221 3.11 10.35 -17.61
N GLY A 222 2.70 9.17 -18.07
CA GLY A 222 3.39 7.90 -17.78
C GLY A 222 2.93 6.78 -18.70
N SER A 223 3.77 5.75 -18.83
CA SER A 223 3.43 4.46 -19.44
C SER A 223 3.20 3.42 -18.34
N TYR A 224 2.15 2.61 -18.50
CA TYR A 224 1.72 1.62 -17.52
C TYR A 224 1.69 0.24 -18.19
N PRO A 225 2.34 -0.78 -17.62
CA PRO A 225 2.25 -2.14 -18.13
C PRO A 225 0.86 -2.70 -17.87
N VAL A 226 0.25 -3.28 -18.90
CA VAL A 226 -1.08 -3.87 -18.83
C VAL A 226 -1.08 -5.21 -19.53
N ASP A 227 -1.62 -6.21 -18.85
CA ASP A 227 -1.82 -7.53 -19.42
C ASP A 227 -3.08 -7.54 -20.29
N VAL A 228 -2.96 -8.17 -21.45
CA VAL A 228 -4.00 -8.35 -22.46
C VAL A 228 -4.05 -9.83 -22.79
N ASP A 229 -5.19 -10.44 -22.51
CA ASP A 229 -5.46 -11.83 -22.81
C ASP A 229 -6.28 -11.93 -24.08
N ILE A 230 -5.87 -12.85 -24.93
CA ILE A 230 -6.42 -13.07 -26.26
C ILE A 230 -6.76 -14.55 -26.38
N GLU A 231 -8.00 -14.84 -26.76
CA GLU A 231 -8.41 -16.15 -27.19
C GLU A 231 -8.65 -16.12 -28.69
N ALA A 232 -8.06 -17.08 -29.38
CA ALA A 232 -8.08 -17.15 -30.82
C ALA A 232 -8.13 -18.60 -31.29
N VAL A 233 -8.62 -18.81 -32.51
CA VAL A 233 -8.46 -20.08 -33.22
C VAL A 233 -7.03 -20.13 -33.75
N ASP A 234 -6.30 -21.17 -33.38
CA ASP A 234 -4.91 -21.35 -33.80
C ASP A 234 -4.84 -21.56 -35.32
N ARG A 235 -4.03 -20.73 -35.96
CA ARG A 235 -3.72 -20.80 -37.39
C ARG A 235 -2.29 -20.33 -37.63
N THR A 236 -1.73 -20.77 -38.75
CA THR A 236 -0.41 -20.32 -39.19
C THR A 236 -0.39 -18.79 -39.31
N GLY A 237 0.58 -18.17 -38.65
CA GLY A 237 0.79 -16.72 -38.68
C GLY A 237 0.00 -15.91 -37.65
N LEU A 238 -0.88 -16.51 -36.84
CA LEU A 238 -1.70 -15.79 -35.85
C LEU A 238 -0.87 -14.86 -34.94
N LEU A 239 0.18 -15.39 -34.31
CA LEU A 239 1.02 -14.59 -33.41
C LEU A 239 1.73 -13.45 -34.14
N ALA A 240 2.17 -13.68 -35.39
CA ALA A 240 2.81 -12.65 -36.20
C ALA A 240 1.81 -11.53 -36.54
N ASP A 241 0.58 -11.87 -36.89
CA ASP A 241 -0.48 -10.90 -37.19
C ASP A 241 -0.84 -10.06 -35.95
N VAL A 242 -0.89 -10.68 -34.77
CA VAL A 242 -1.12 -9.98 -33.49
C VAL A 242 0.04 -9.02 -33.16
N VAL A 243 1.29 -9.45 -33.31
CA VAL A 243 2.47 -8.59 -33.06
C VAL A 243 2.54 -7.45 -34.07
N ASN A 244 2.24 -7.70 -35.35
CA ASN A 244 2.20 -6.66 -36.38
C ASN A 244 1.10 -5.62 -36.10
N ALA A 245 -0.08 -6.08 -35.67
CA ALA A 245 -1.17 -5.20 -35.26
C ALA A 245 -0.78 -4.27 -34.09
N LEU A 246 0.05 -4.73 -33.16
CA LEU A 246 0.59 -3.92 -32.06
C LEU A 246 1.68 -2.94 -32.53
N ALA A 247 2.54 -3.37 -33.45
CA ALA A 247 3.62 -2.54 -33.99
C ALA A 247 3.07 -1.31 -34.75
N GLU A 248 1.98 -1.47 -35.51
CA GLU A 248 1.34 -0.37 -36.25
C GLU A 248 0.84 0.77 -35.36
N ILE A 249 0.35 0.44 -34.17
CA ILE A 249 -0.16 1.40 -33.18
C ILE A 249 0.92 1.88 -32.21
N LYS A 250 2.19 1.47 -32.45
CA LYS A 250 3.36 1.83 -31.65
C LYS A 250 3.19 1.48 -30.15
N ALA A 251 2.50 0.38 -29.85
CA ALA A 251 2.36 -0.12 -28.50
C ALA A 251 3.61 -0.97 -28.14
N PRO A 252 4.43 -0.56 -27.16
CA PRO A 252 5.58 -1.36 -26.73
C PRO A 252 5.11 -2.68 -26.12
N LEU A 253 5.71 -3.78 -26.56
CA LEU A 253 5.42 -5.14 -26.09
C LEU A 253 6.53 -5.61 -25.15
N MET A 254 6.18 -5.91 -23.90
CA MET A 254 7.14 -6.30 -22.85
C MET A 254 7.23 -7.81 -22.68
N ARG A 255 6.09 -8.51 -22.76
CA ARG A 255 6.00 -9.95 -22.54
C ARG A 255 5.00 -10.55 -23.49
N VAL A 256 5.31 -11.76 -23.96
CA VAL A 256 4.43 -12.59 -24.77
C VAL A 256 4.47 -14.00 -24.21
N ASN A 257 3.30 -14.54 -23.87
CA ASN A 257 3.13 -15.94 -23.55
C ASN A 257 2.01 -16.48 -24.44
N ALA A 258 2.31 -17.47 -25.27
CA ALA A 258 1.36 -18.06 -26.19
C ALA A 258 1.32 -19.57 -25.96
N GLN A 259 0.12 -20.10 -25.76
CA GLN A 259 -0.10 -21.53 -25.54
C GLN A 259 -1.26 -22.01 -26.40
N THR A 260 -1.08 -23.13 -27.07
CA THR A 260 -2.14 -23.77 -27.85
C THR A 260 -2.72 -24.94 -27.06
N GLY A 261 -4.02 -24.90 -26.81
CA GLY A 261 -4.76 -25.99 -26.18
C GLY A 261 -5.11 -27.12 -27.15
N ARG A 262 -5.59 -28.25 -26.62
CA ARG A 262 -5.95 -29.44 -27.40
C ARG A 262 -7.11 -29.23 -28.40
N SER A 263 -7.86 -28.14 -28.27
CA SER A 263 -9.03 -27.78 -29.11
C SER A 263 -8.71 -26.87 -30.29
N ARG A 264 -7.42 -26.66 -30.65
CA ARG A 264 -6.96 -25.60 -31.57
C ARG A 264 -7.35 -24.19 -31.11
N LEU A 265 -7.62 -24.01 -29.83
CA LEU A 265 -7.76 -22.69 -29.23
C LEU A 265 -6.38 -22.26 -28.72
N ALA A 266 -5.91 -21.14 -29.24
CA ALA A 266 -4.72 -20.45 -28.77
C ALA A 266 -5.13 -19.45 -27.69
N HIS A 267 -4.42 -19.49 -26.57
CA HIS A 267 -4.46 -18.47 -25.53
C HIS A 267 -3.16 -17.70 -25.57
N VAL A 268 -3.24 -16.40 -25.81
CA VAL A 268 -2.09 -15.51 -25.90
C VAL A 268 -2.25 -14.41 -24.85
N SER A 269 -1.32 -14.36 -23.91
CA SER A 269 -1.22 -13.32 -22.89
C SER A 269 -0.05 -12.40 -23.22
N LEU A 270 -0.32 -11.10 -23.32
CA LEU A 270 0.62 -10.06 -23.71
C LEU A 270 0.70 -9.00 -22.62
N THR A 271 1.90 -8.57 -22.25
CA THR A 271 2.07 -7.36 -21.42
C THR A 271 2.49 -6.21 -22.33
N VAL A 272 1.64 -5.18 -22.44
CA VAL A 272 1.85 -4.00 -23.28
C VAL A 272 1.93 -2.73 -22.44
N GLU A 273 2.73 -1.76 -22.87
CA GLU A 273 2.76 -0.44 -22.22
C GLU A 273 1.70 0.50 -22.81
N VAL A 274 0.84 1.05 -21.95
CA VAL A 274 -0.23 1.97 -22.34
C VAL A 274 -0.22 3.24 -21.49
N ASN A 275 -0.67 4.35 -22.05
CA ASN A 275 -0.61 5.65 -21.37
C ASN A 275 -1.92 5.98 -20.65
N HIS A 276 -3.05 5.55 -21.22
CA HIS A 276 -4.40 5.84 -20.75
C HIS A 276 -5.39 4.81 -21.31
N ILE A 277 -6.61 4.78 -20.77
CA ILE A 277 -7.62 3.80 -21.13
C ILE A 277 -8.02 3.81 -22.61
N GLU A 278 -8.03 4.98 -23.27
CA GLU A 278 -8.36 5.05 -24.71
C GLU A 278 -7.28 4.39 -25.59
N HIS A 279 -6.00 4.52 -25.21
CA HIS A 279 -4.91 3.82 -25.89
C HIS A 279 -5.09 2.30 -25.77
N LEU A 280 -5.40 1.77 -24.59
CA LEU A 280 -5.71 0.36 -24.39
C LEU A 280 -6.93 -0.08 -25.22
N ASN A 281 -7.99 0.71 -25.25
CA ASN A 281 -9.19 0.41 -26.03
C ASN A 281 -8.89 0.36 -27.54
N ASN A 282 -7.99 1.20 -28.04
CA ASN A 282 -7.55 1.16 -29.43
C ASN A 282 -6.71 -0.10 -29.73
N ILE A 283 -5.82 -0.49 -28.81
CA ILE A 283 -5.08 -1.75 -28.87
C ILE A 283 -6.03 -2.94 -28.96
N LEU A 284 -6.98 -3.06 -28.02
CA LEU A 284 -7.96 -4.15 -27.99
C LEU A 284 -8.81 -4.19 -29.26
N LYS A 285 -9.26 -3.04 -29.77
CA LYS A 285 -10.02 -2.95 -31.03
C LYS A 285 -9.20 -3.43 -32.23
N ARG A 286 -7.89 -3.14 -32.28
CA ARG A 286 -7.01 -3.59 -33.37
C ARG A 286 -6.78 -5.10 -33.30
N ILE A 287 -6.49 -5.63 -32.12
CA ILE A 287 -6.30 -7.08 -31.91
C ILE A 287 -7.55 -7.86 -32.30
N ARG A 288 -8.75 -7.40 -31.92
CA ARG A 288 -10.03 -8.05 -32.30
C ARG A 288 -10.31 -8.09 -33.80
N ARG A 289 -9.60 -7.29 -34.61
CA ARG A 289 -9.73 -7.32 -36.08
C ARG A 289 -8.79 -8.33 -36.73
N VAL A 290 -7.85 -8.90 -35.99
CA VAL A 290 -6.97 -9.94 -36.50
C VAL A 290 -7.81 -11.19 -36.74
N ASP A 291 -7.72 -11.72 -37.96
CA ASP A 291 -8.48 -12.91 -38.34
C ASP A 291 -8.11 -14.10 -37.44
N GLY A 292 -9.12 -14.80 -36.93
CA GLY A 292 -8.97 -15.89 -35.95
C GLY A 292 -9.05 -15.45 -34.49
N VAL A 293 -9.01 -14.15 -34.15
CA VAL A 293 -9.22 -13.70 -32.75
C VAL A 293 -10.72 -13.77 -32.41
N LEU A 294 -11.05 -14.51 -31.35
CA LEU A 294 -12.42 -14.64 -30.83
C LEU A 294 -12.72 -13.55 -29.80
N GLN A 295 -11.82 -13.39 -28.83
CA GLN A 295 -11.89 -12.32 -27.85
C GLN A 295 -10.51 -11.78 -27.50
N ALA A 296 -10.50 -10.49 -27.17
CA ALA A 296 -9.34 -9.84 -26.55
C ALA A 296 -9.86 -8.92 -25.45
N TYR A 297 -9.35 -9.11 -24.25
CA TYR A 297 -9.74 -8.36 -23.07
C TYR A 297 -8.52 -8.06 -22.20
N ARG A 298 -8.67 -7.12 -21.29
CA ARG A 298 -7.63 -6.77 -20.32
C ARG A 298 -7.53 -7.89 -19.29
N GLY A 299 -6.35 -8.46 -19.13
CA GLY A 299 -6.08 -9.45 -18.09
C GLY A 299 -6.27 -8.85 -16.69
N GLY A 300 -6.86 -9.63 -15.79
CA GLY A 300 -6.82 -9.33 -14.36
C GLY A 300 -5.51 -9.87 -13.81
N GLY A 301 -4.73 -9.04 -13.10
CA GLY A 301 -3.48 -9.53 -12.52
C GLY A 301 -3.76 -10.71 -11.59
N GLY A 302 -3.03 -11.79 -11.81
CA GLY A 302 -3.02 -12.97 -10.95
C GLY A 302 -2.61 -12.66 -9.52
#